data_AF-A0A142BYM3-F1
#
_entry.id   AF-A0A142BYM3-F1
#
_cell.length_a   1.000
_cell.length_b   1.000
_cell.length_c   1.000
_cell.angle_alpha   90.00
_cell.angle_beta   90.00
_cell.angle_gamma   90.00
#
_symmetry.space_group_name_H-M   'P 1'
#
loop_
_entity.id
_entity.type
_entity.pdbx_description
1 polymer ?
#
loop_
_entity_poly.entity_id
_entity_poly.type
_entity_poly.pdbx_seq_one_letter_code
_entity_poly.pdbx_strand_id
1 'polypeptide(L)'
;MIVRNLQEAEKSNRRIVSPEGNWESTRMLLKDDNMGFSFHITTIYRGADFQMHYKNHLESVYCIAGEGERETLDDGKKYPIRPGTLYILDK
;
A
#
# COMPACT_ATOMS: atom_id res chain seq x y z
N MET A 1 9.70 15.36 17.29
CA MET A 1 9.65 13.88 17.27
C MET A 1 8.19 13.47 17.11
N ILE A 2 7.88 12.60 16.16
CA ILE A 2 6.50 12.13 15.92
C ILE A 2 6.44 10.64 16.29
N VAL A 3 5.49 10.29 17.16
CA VAL A 3 5.18 8.90 17.52
C VAL A 3 3.70 8.69 17.25
N ARG A 4 3.35 7.61 16.56
CA ARG A 4 1.96 7.25 16.24
C ARG A 4 1.77 5.76 16.46
N ASN A 5 0.62 5.41 17.03
CA ASN A 5 0.17 4.04 17.11
C ASN A 5 -0.77 3.72 15.92
N LEU A 6 -0.64 2.53 15.34
CA LEU A 6 -1.45 2.11 14.19
C LEU A 6 -2.94 2.01 14.55
N GLN A 7 -3.28 1.37 15.67
CA GLN A 7 -4.67 1.16 16.09
C GLN A 7 -5.40 2.46 16.39
N GLU A 8 -4.69 3.49 16.82
CA GLU A 8 -5.23 4.84 17.00
C GLU A 8 -5.43 5.55 15.65
N ALA A 9 -4.44 5.46 14.75
CA ALA A 9 -4.50 6.07 13.43
C ALA A 9 -5.66 5.51 12.59
N GLU A 10 -5.93 4.20 12.71
CA GLU A 10 -7.05 3.51 12.04
C GLU A 10 -8.42 4.08 12.41
N LYS A 11 -8.57 4.64 13.61
CA LYS A 11 -9.82 5.23 14.12
C LYS A 11 -10.01 6.70 13.74
N SER A 12 -9.10 7.26 12.93
CA SER A 12 -9.09 8.66 12.55
C SER A 12 -9.29 8.85 11.04
N ASN A 13 -9.27 10.10 10.58
CA ASN A 13 -9.28 10.44 9.15
C ASN A 13 -8.02 9.99 8.38
N ARG A 14 -7.05 9.35 9.05
CA ARG A 14 -5.87 8.76 8.42
C ARG A 14 -6.15 7.42 7.74
N ARG A 15 -7.23 6.73 8.11
CA ARG A 15 -7.69 5.51 7.44
C ARG A 15 -8.57 5.89 6.26
N ILE A 16 -8.11 5.55 5.06
CA ILE A 16 -8.89 5.70 3.83
C ILE A 16 -9.31 4.33 3.34
N VAL A 17 -10.59 4.19 3.04
CA VAL A 17 -11.15 3.01 2.39
C VAL A 17 -11.37 3.35 0.92
N SER A 18 -10.94 2.47 0.02
CA SER A 18 -11.18 2.64 -1.40
C SER A 18 -12.70 2.71 -1.69
N PRO A 19 -13.16 3.53 -2.66
CA PRO A 19 -14.58 3.63 -2.99
C PRO A 19 -15.23 2.29 -3.35
N GLU A 20 -14.46 1.39 -3.95
CA GLU A 20 -14.88 0.05 -4.37
C GLU A 20 -14.79 -1.00 -3.26
N GLY A 21 -14.27 -0.64 -2.09
CA GLY A 21 -14.09 -1.57 -0.97
C GLY A 21 -13.05 -2.66 -1.23
N ASN A 22 -12.08 -2.42 -2.12
CA ASN A 22 -10.99 -3.32 -2.47
C ASN A 22 -9.84 -3.30 -1.46
N TRP A 23 -9.57 -2.14 -0.87
CA TRP A 23 -8.49 -1.95 0.09
C TRP A 23 -8.81 -0.83 1.09
N GLU A 24 -8.07 -0.84 2.18
CA GLU A 24 -7.95 0.26 3.12
C GLU A 24 -6.48 0.62 3.35
N SER A 25 -6.18 1.89 3.57
CA SER A 25 -4.82 2.39 3.79
C SER A 25 -4.80 3.36 4.95
N THR A 26 -4.05 3.02 5.99
CA THR A 26 -3.82 3.87 7.16
C THR A 26 -2.51 4.64 6.99
N ARG A 27 -2.63 5.96 6.89
CA ARG A 27 -1.53 6.92 6.65
C ARG A 27 -0.75 7.22 7.93
N MET A 28 0.40 6.58 8.08
CA MET A 28 1.29 6.73 9.24
C MET A 28 2.23 7.94 9.11
N LEU A 29 2.67 8.26 7.89
CA LEU A 29 3.42 9.48 7.57
C LEU A 29 2.84 10.17 6.32
N LEU A 30 2.69 11.50 6.38
CA LEU A 30 2.14 12.34 5.33
C LEU A 30 3.10 13.48 4.98
N LYS A 31 2.79 14.19 3.89
CA LYS A 31 3.60 15.32 3.39
C LYS A 31 3.90 16.37 4.47
N ASP A 32 2.91 16.70 5.28
CA ASP A 32 3.04 17.73 6.33
C ASP A 32 3.93 17.28 7.50
N ASP A 33 4.28 16.00 7.57
CA ASP A 33 5.30 15.49 8.51
C ASP A 33 6.74 15.75 8.00
N ASN A 34 6.91 16.25 6.76
CA ASN A 34 8.15 16.75 6.16
C ASN A 34 9.34 15.77 6.14
N MET A 35 9.08 14.47 5.94
CA MET A 35 10.10 13.41 5.92
C MET A 35 10.67 13.10 4.51
N GLY A 36 10.12 13.69 3.45
CA GLY A 36 10.51 13.42 2.06
C GLY A 36 9.87 12.17 1.44
N PHE A 37 9.10 11.41 2.21
CA PHE A 37 8.30 10.28 1.75
C PHE A 37 7.03 10.14 2.60
N SER A 38 6.12 9.28 2.16
CA SER A 38 4.93 8.89 2.93
C SER A 38 5.02 7.43 3.30
N PHE A 39 4.36 7.04 4.40
CA PHE A 39 4.39 5.67 4.89
C PHE A 39 2.99 5.25 5.31
N HIS A 40 2.56 4.09 4.84
CA HIS A 40 1.19 3.61 4.95
C HIS A 40 1.18 2.14 5.31
N ILE A 41 0.17 1.73 6.07
CA ILE A 41 -0.17 0.32 6.27
C ILE A 41 -1.45 0.09 5.49
N THR A 42 -1.35 -0.70 4.42
CA THR A 42 -2.45 -0.95 3.49
C THR A 42 -2.87 -2.42 3.55
N THR A 43 -4.16 -2.66 3.76
CA THR A 43 -4.78 -3.98 3.69
C THR A 43 -5.53 -4.09 2.38
N ILE A 44 -5.17 -5.07 1.56
CA ILE A 44 -5.91 -5.44 0.35
C ILE A 44 -6.83 -6.61 0.71
N TYR A 45 -8.13 -6.47 0.43
CA TYR A 45 -9.11 -7.48 0.81
C TYR A 45 -9.12 -8.68 -0.14
N ARG A 46 -9.55 -9.83 0.39
CA ARG A 46 -9.62 -11.09 -0.37
C ARG A 46 -10.49 -10.91 -1.61
N GLY A 47 -9.97 -11.36 -2.76
CA GLY A 47 -10.70 -11.35 -4.03
C GLY A 47 -10.73 -9.99 -4.71
N ALA A 48 -10.10 -8.97 -4.14
CA ALA A 48 -9.91 -7.70 -4.82
C ALA A 48 -8.97 -7.89 -6.02
N ASP A 49 -9.35 -7.29 -7.14
CA ASP A 49 -8.57 -7.22 -8.37
C ASP A 49 -8.70 -5.79 -8.91
N PHE A 50 -7.59 -5.09 -9.01
CA PHE A 50 -7.56 -3.70 -9.42
C PHE A 50 -6.20 -3.33 -10.03
N GLN A 51 -6.25 -2.36 -10.94
CA GLN A 51 -5.07 -1.80 -11.56
C GLN A 51 -4.66 -0.51 -10.85
N MET A 52 -3.36 -0.38 -10.55
CA MET A 52 -2.77 0.85 -10.02
C MET A 52 -1.63 1.31 -10.93
N HIS A 53 -1.53 2.62 -11.14
CA HIS A 53 -0.41 3.25 -11.84
C HIS A 53 -0.12 4.63 -11.25
N TYR A 54 1.01 4.73 -10.54
CA TYR A 54 1.50 5.98 -9.95
C TYR A 54 2.49 6.70 -10.88
N LYS A 55 1.98 7.51 -11.82
CA LYS A 55 2.81 8.23 -12.80
C LYS A 55 3.89 9.17 -12.21
N ASN A 56 3.70 9.61 -10.97
CA ASN A 56 4.52 10.67 -10.35
C ASN A 56 5.14 10.24 -9.02
N HIS A 57 4.97 8.98 -8.62
CA HIS A 57 5.50 8.46 -7.36
C HIS A 57 6.15 7.11 -7.60
N LEU A 58 7.30 6.91 -6.96
CA LEU A 58 7.87 5.59 -6.79
C LEU A 58 7.25 4.95 -5.55
N GLU A 59 6.97 3.65 -5.60
CA GLU A 59 6.38 2.93 -4.48
C GLU A 59 7.15 1.64 -4.20
N SER A 60 7.46 1.38 -2.93
CA SER A 60 7.99 0.10 -2.48
C SER A 60 6.99 -0.53 -1.50
N VAL A 61 6.59 -1.76 -1.75
CA VAL A 61 5.58 -2.46 -0.94
C VAL A 61 6.13 -3.76 -0.42
N TYR A 62 6.12 -3.89 0.91
CA TYR A 62 6.56 -5.08 1.62
C TYR A 62 5.35 -5.81 2.21
N CYS A 63 5.16 -7.07 1.84
CA CYS A 63 4.09 -7.90 2.38
C CYS A 63 4.47 -8.43 3.76
N ILE A 64 3.65 -8.11 4.76
CA ILE A 64 3.81 -8.59 6.15
C ILE A 64 2.88 -9.76 6.48
N ALA A 65 1.77 -9.91 5.78
CA ALA A 65 0.73 -10.92 6.02
C ALA A 65 -0.14 -11.11 4.76
N GLY A 66 -0.79 -12.27 4.66
CA GLY A 66 -1.67 -12.61 3.53
C GLY A 66 -0.93 -13.12 2.29
N GLU A 67 -1.68 -13.36 1.23
CA GLU A 67 -1.17 -13.87 -0.05
C GLU A 67 -1.95 -13.26 -1.23
N GLY A 68 -1.32 -13.20 -2.39
CA GLY A 68 -1.91 -12.68 -3.63
C GLY A 68 -0.93 -12.74 -4.79
N GLU A 69 -1.19 -11.96 -5.83
CA GLU A 69 -0.27 -11.82 -6.97
C GLU A 69 -0.28 -10.39 -7.51
N ARG A 70 0.80 -10.02 -8.20
CA ARG A 70 0.89 -8.83 -9.04
C ARG A 70 1.19 -9.25 -10.46
N GLU A 71 0.48 -8.65 -11.41
CA GLU A 71 0.75 -8.79 -12.84
C GLU A 71 1.36 -7.51 -13.41
N THR A 72 2.39 -7.64 -14.25
CA THR A 72 2.93 -6.56 -15.07
C THR A 72 2.22 -6.51 -16.42
N LEU A 73 1.74 -5.33 -16.81
CA LEU A 73 0.96 -5.18 -18.05
C LEU A 73 1.79 -5.26 -19.34
N ASP A 74 3.08 -4.97 -19.26
CA ASP A 74 3.97 -4.96 -20.43
C ASP A 74 4.26 -6.37 -20.98
N ASP A 75 4.36 -7.35 -20.08
CA ASP A 75 4.76 -8.73 -20.40
C ASP A 75 3.79 -9.80 -19.84
N GLY A 76 2.72 -9.41 -19.14
CA GLY A 76 1.76 -10.30 -18.50
C GLY A 76 2.34 -11.14 -17.36
N LYS A 77 3.53 -10.82 -16.88
CA LYS A 77 4.21 -11.66 -15.89
C LYS A 77 3.59 -11.51 -14.51
N LYS A 78 3.25 -12.66 -13.91
CA LYS A 78 2.67 -12.75 -12.57
C LYS A 78 3.75 -13.05 -11.53
N TYR A 79 3.71 -12.29 -10.44
CA TYR A 79 4.61 -12.41 -9.30
C TYR A 79 3.79 -12.75 -8.05
N PRO A 80 4.04 -13.90 -7.40
CA PRO A 80 3.33 -14.24 -6.18
C PRO A 80 3.77 -13.32 -5.03
N ILE A 81 2.79 -12.85 -4.27
CA ILE A 81 2.97 -12.03 -3.06
C ILE A 81 2.65 -12.90 -1.86
N ARG A 82 3.58 -12.92 -0.91
CA ARG A 82 3.48 -13.61 0.39
C ARG A 82 4.34 -12.86 1.41
N PRO A 83 4.25 -13.16 2.72
CA PRO A 83 5.06 -12.47 3.71
C PRO A 83 6.55 -12.55 3.38
N GLY A 84 7.22 -11.40 3.39
CA GLY A 84 8.62 -11.28 2.97
C GLY A 84 8.82 -10.85 1.51
N THR A 85 7.80 -10.86 0.66
CA THR A 85 7.89 -10.32 -0.70
C THR A 85 7.97 -8.79 -0.64
N LEU A 86 9.01 -8.23 -1.27
CA LEU A 86 9.12 -6.82 -1.60
C LEU A 86 8.96 -6.65 -3.10
N TYR A 87 8.08 -5.74 -3.52
CA TYR A 87 8.07 -5.25 -4.89
C TYR A 87 8.22 -3.73 -4.92
N ILE A 88 8.81 -3.22 -5.99
CA ILE A 88 9.10 -1.80 -6.18
C ILE A 88 8.57 -1.40 -7.55
N LEU A 89 7.81 -0.31 -7.60
CA LEU A 89 7.29 0.34 -8.79
C LEU A 89 8.21 1.52 -9.11
N ASP A 90 9.32 1.22 -9.80
CA ASP A 90 10.37 2.16 -10.15
C ASP A 90 10.33 2.63 -11.61
N LYS A 91 9.29 2.23 -12.35
CA LYS A 91 9.11 2.47 -13.78
C LYS A 91 7.76 3.08 -14.09
#